data_AF-A0A200RCY0-F1
#
_entry.id   AF-A0A200RCY0-F1
#
_cell.length_a   1.000
_cell.length_b   1.000
_cell.length_c   1.000
_cell.angle_alpha   90.00
_cell.angle_beta   90.00
_cell.angle_gamma   90.00
#
_symmetry.space_group_name_H-M   'P 1'
#
loop_
_entity.id
_entity.type
_entity.pdbx_description
1 polymer ?
#
loop_
_entity_poly.entity_id
_entity_poly.type
_entity_poly.pdbx_seq_one_letter_code
_entity_poly.pdbx_strand_id
1 'polypeptide(L)'
;MATHLLITALLLFSSLLGPVLGGVLLSTLPQTLSVQASPRPGEILKAGEDKITLRWGLNQNFQGIITDDAYKIVKVKLCFAPISQQDRPWRRTVDDLIKDKTCQFDIVCRPYSKNNKEETFKWIIEKDIPTATYFVRAYALNSTEKEVGFGQTSNEHKTINLFEIQVNSVRLALANIVAACMTAFCVVSVCVFCILEKRRLRRARLLQRNESSSSTTTASTSTTST
;
A
#
# COMPACT_ATOMS: atom_id res chain seq x y z
N MET A 1 33.48 -30.25 27.66
CA MET A 1 33.45 -29.17 26.65
C MET A 1 32.26 -29.28 25.69
N ALA A 2 31.89 -30.48 25.22
CA ALA A 2 30.72 -30.67 24.33
C ALA A 2 29.35 -30.35 24.98
N THR A 3 29.19 -30.60 26.28
CA THR A 3 27.94 -30.34 27.03
C THR A 3 27.67 -28.85 27.23
N HIS A 4 28.71 -28.06 27.50
CA HIS A 4 28.58 -26.60 27.61
C HIS A 4 28.21 -25.94 26.27
N LEU A 5 28.78 -26.43 25.16
CA LEU A 5 28.46 -25.95 23.80
C LEU A 5 26.99 -26.21 23.42
N LEU A 6 26.44 -27.37 23.82
CA LEU A 6 25.05 -27.75 23.59
C LEU A 6 24.06 -26.88 24.38
N ILE A 7 24.40 -26.56 25.63
CA ILE A 7 23.56 -25.71 26.49
C ILE A 7 23.58 -24.26 25.99
N THR A 8 24.74 -23.74 25.58
CA THR A 8 24.83 -22.39 24.98
C THR A 8 24.09 -22.31 23.64
N ALA A 9 24.12 -23.37 22.84
CA ALA A 9 23.38 -23.43 21.58
C ALA A 9 21.85 -23.48 21.80
N LEU A 10 21.36 -24.23 22.79
CA LEU A 10 19.94 -24.23 23.15
C LEU A 10 19.46 -22.89 23.70
N LEU A 11 20.26 -22.22 24.53
CA LEU A 11 19.92 -20.90 25.07
C LEU A 11 19.87 -19.84 23.95
N LEU A 12 20.82 -19.87 23.01
CA LEU A 12 20.80 -19.02 21.82
C LEU A 12 19.59 -19.32 20.92
N PHE A 13 19.21 -20.58 20.72
CA PHE A 13 18.05 -20.96 19.92
C PHE A 13 16.72 -20.52 20.57
N SER A 14 16.64 -20.57 21.91
CA SER A 14 15.47 -20.08 22.66
C SER A 14 15.25 -18.57 22.56
N SER A 15 16.33 -17.79 22.31
CA SER A 15 16.27 -16.33 22.15
C SER A 15 15.82 -15.88 20.75
N LEU A 16 15.75 -16.80 19.78
CA LEU A 16 15.24 -16.54 18.42
C LEU A 16 13.73 -16.75 18.28
N LEU A 17 13.05 -17.34 19.28
CA LEU A 17 11.60 -17.31 19.34
C LEU A 17 11.18 -15.95 19.91
N GLY A 18 11.10 -14.96 19.03
CA GLY A 18 10.39 -13.73 19.33
C GLY A 18 8.97 -14.03 19.81
N PRO A 19 8.36 -13.17 20.63
CA PRO A 19 7.00 -13.39 21.12
C PRO A 19 6.09 -13.61 19.92
N VAL A 20 5.41 -14.76 19.88
CA VAL A 20 4.25 -14.94 19.00
C VAL A 20 3.18 -14.00 19.56
N LEU A 21 3.21 -12.75 19.11
CA LEU A 21 2.12 -11.80 19.27
C LEU A 21 0.93 -12.46 18.57
N GLY A 22 0.09 -13.13 19.36
CA GLY A 22 -1.15 -13.72 18.87
C GLY A 22 -1.98 -12.62 18.23
N GLY A 23 -2.01 -12.63 16.90
CA GLY A 23 -2.81 -11.69 16.11
C GLY A 23 -4.28 -11.82 16.46
N VAL A 24 -4.99 -10.70 16.41
CA VAL A 24 -6.44 -10.70 16.57
C VAL A 24 -7.07 -11.11 15.25
N LEU A 25 -7.98 -12.08 15.29
CA LEU A 25 -8.72 -12.56 14.12
C LEU A 25 -10.03 -11.78 14.00
N LEU A 26 -10.29 -11.14 12.87
CA LEU A 26 -11.51 -10.36 12.63
C LEU A 26 -12.77 -11.18 12.91
N SER A 27 -12.78 -12.44 12.48
CA SER A 27 -13.85 -13.42 12.69
C SER A 27 -14.21 -13.65 14.16
N THR A 28 -13.28 -13.40 15.08
CA THR A 28 -13.48 -13.61 16.52
C THR A 28 -13.95 -12.36 17.25
N LEU A 29 -13.86 -11.17 16.64
CA LEU A 29 -14.33 -9.96 17.30
C LEU A 29 -15.85 -9.87 17.28
N PRO A 30 -16.46 -9.36 18.35
CA PRO A 30 -17.88 -9.07 18.35
C PRO A 30 -18.16 -7.79 17.57
N GLN A 31 -19.19 -7.84 16.71
CA GLN A 31 -19.69 -6.68 15.97
C GLN A 31 -20.69 -5.87 16.80
N THR A 32 -20.19 -5.02 17.69
CA THR A 32 -21.00 -4.28 18.68
C THR A 32 -21.18 -2.80 18.35
N LEU A 33 -20.33 -2.23 17.51
CA LEU A 33 -20.38 -0.82 17.15
C LEU A 33 -21.34 -0.60 16.00
N SER A 34 -22.19 0.42 16.13
CA SER A 34 -22.94 1.00 15.02
C SER A 34 -22.04 2.01 14.31
N VAL A 35 -21.93 1.93 12.97
CA VAL A 35 -21.14 2.85 12.16
C VAL A 35 -21.98 3.31 10.98
N GLN A 36 -22.08 4.62 10.80
CA GLN A 36 -22.76 5.26 9.68
C GLN A 36 -21.82 6.23 8.98
N ALA A 37 -21.99 6.36 7.68
CA ALA A 37 -21.30 7.35 6.86
C ALA A 37 -22.32 8.08 5.99
N SER A 38 -22.09 9.37 5.74
CA SER A 38 -22.98 10.21 4.93
C SER A 38 -23.06 9.86 3.43
N PRO A 39 -22.03 9.28 2.77
CA PRO A 39 -22.11 8.98 1.34
C PRO A 39 -23.23 8.00 1.01
N ARG A 40 -23.96 8.27 -0.08
CA ARG A 40 -24.98 7.37 -0.60
C ARG A 40 -24.32 6.17 -1.29
N PRO A 41 -24.99 5.00 -1.35
CA PRO A 41 -24.51 3.88 -2.12
C PRO A 41 -24.24 4.28 -3.58
N GLY A 42 -23.01 4.07 -4.07
CA GLY A 42 -22.57 4.41 -5.42
C GLY A 42 -22.23 5.89 -5.64
N GLU A 43 -22.24 6.73 -4.61
CA GLU A 43 -21.79 8.11 -4.71
C GLU A 43 -20.28 8.18 -4.99
N ILE A 44 -19.89 9.13 -5.85
CA ILE A 44 -18.50 9.36 -6.24
C ILE A 44 -18.03 10.64 -5.56
N LEU A 45 -16.94 10.54 -4.80
CA LEU A 45 -16.33 11.62 -4.03
C LEU A 45 -14.91 11.91 -4.52
N LYS A 46 -14.50 13.17 -4.44
CA LYS A 46 -13.17 13.64 -4.83
C LYS A 46 -12.25 13.78 -3.63
N ALA A 47 -11.14 13.05 -3.69
CA ALA A 47 -10.05 13.16 -2.72
C ALA A 47 -9.47 14.59 -2.71
N GLY A 48 -9.35 15.16 -1.52
CA GLY A 48 -8.83 16.50 -1.27
C GLY A 48 -9.85 17.64 -1.35
N GLU A 49 -11.10 17.35 -1.70
CA GLU A 49 -12.16 18.36 -1.89
C GLU A 49 -13.40 18.01 -1.05
N ASP A 50 -13.91 16.79 -1.22
CA ASP A 50 -15.17 16.38 -0.61
C ASP A 50 -15.00 15.96 0.85
N LYS A 51 -16.09 16.09 1.61
CA LYS A 51 -16.15 15.76 3.03
C LYS A 51 -17.17 14.67 3.28
N ILE A 52 -16.84 13.75 4.17
CA ILE A 52 -17.79 12.76 4.67
C ILE A 52 -18.07 13.00 6.15
N THR A 53 -19.31 12.79 6.55
CA THR A 53 -19.70 12.80 7.96
C THR A 53 -19.84 11.36 8.42
N LEU A 54 -19.10 11.02 9.46
CA LEU A 54 -19.09 9.71 10.09
C LEU A 54 -19.78 9.79 11.43
N ARG A 55 -20.55 8.76 11.75
CA ARG A 55 -21.15 8.58 13.07
C ARG A 55 -20.84 7.19 13.56
N TRP A 56 -20.44 7.07 14.81
CA TRP A 56 -20.20 5.77 15.43
C TRP A 56 -20.54 5.78 16.91
N GLY A 57 -20.89 4.61 17.43
CA GLY A 57 -21.20 4.43 18.85
C GLY A 57 -21.54 2.99 19.16
N LEU A 58 -21.73 2.67 20.43
CA LEU A 58 -22.21 1.35 20.82
C LEU A 58 -23.65 1.18 20.33
N ASN A 59 -23.94 0.10 19.61
CA ASN A 59 -25.29 -0.15 19.10
C ASN A 59 -26.28 -0.29 20.27
N GLN A 60 -27.43 0.37 20.15
CA GLN A 60 -28.49 0.41 21.17
C GLN A 60 -28.95 -0.99 21.58
N ASN A 61 -28.94 -1.94 20.65
CA ASN A 61 -29.35 -3.32 20.91
C ASN A 61 -28.40 -4.06 21.88
N PHE A 62 -27.17 -3.57 22.07
CA PHE A 62 -26.21 -4.14 23.00
C PHE A 62 -26.08 -3.33 24.30
N GLN A 63 -26.75 -2.17 24.40
CA GLN A 63 -26.71 -1.34 25.61
C GLN A 63 -27.36 -2.10 26.77
N GLY A 64 -26.57 -2.43 27.79
CA GLY A 64 -26.99 -3.18 28.97
C GLY A 64 -26.88 -4.71 28.86
N ILE A 65 -26.57 -5.26 27.68
CA ILE A 65 -26.33 -6.70 27.47
C ILE A 65 -24.83 -7.00 27.46
N ILE A 66 -24.04 -6.15 26.80
CA ILE A 66 -22.59 -6.29 26.69
C ILE A 66 -21.94 -5.17 27.47
N THR A 67 -21.01 -5.53 28.34
CA THR A 67 -20.21 -4.55 29.07
C THR A 67 -19.07 -4.04 28.18
N ASP A 68 -19.13 -2.77 27.83
CA ASP A 68 -18.14 -2.01 27.05
C ASP A 68 -16.94 -1.53 27.90
N ASP A 69 -16.68 -2.16 29.05
CA ASP A 69 -15.60 -1.80 29.99
C ASP A 69 -14.22 -1.83 29.33
N ALA A 70 -14.04 -2.77 28.41
CA ALA A 70 -12.81 -2.93 27.66
C ALA A 70 -12.58 -1.81 26.66
N TYR A 71 -13.59 -1.01 26.29
CA TYR A 71 -13.45 -0.01 25.23
C TYR A 71 -12.82 1.25 25.80
N LYS A 72 -11.64 1.60 25.29
CA LYS A 72 -10.88 2.79 25.70
C LYS A 72 -10.70 3.76 24.55
N ILE A 73 -10.51 3.25 23.35
CA ILE A 73 -10.27 4.06 22.14
C ILE A 73 -11.14 3.50 21.02
N VAL A 74 -11.72 4.37 20.20
CA VAL A 74 -12.33 3.99 18.92
C VAL A 74 -11.47 4.50 17.79
N LYS A 75 -11.02 3.59 16.94
CA LYS A 75 -10.27 3.90 15.72
C LYS A 75 -11.14 3.61 14.50
N VAL A 76 -11.45 4.65 13.73
CA VAL A 76 -12.25 4.56 12.51
C VAL A 76 -11.31 4.57 11.31
N LYS A 77 -11.47 3.60 10.42
CA LYS A 77 -10.64 3.37 9.25
C LYS A 77 -11.46 3.31 7.97
N LEU A 78 -10.82 3.71 6.86
CA LEU A 78 -11.32 3.53 5.50
C LEU A 78 -10.84 2.19 4.95
N CYS A 79 -11.76 1.42 4.36
CA CYS A 79 -11.54 0.03 3.99
C CYS A 79 -11.91 -0.22 2.51
N PHE A 80 -11.07 -0.94 1.78
CA PHE A 80 -11.33 -1.30 0.38
C PHE A 80 -12.48 -2.30 0.25
N ALA A 81 -13.47 -2.02 -0.60
CA ALA A 81 -14.50 -2.99 -0.96
C ALA A 81 -13.93 -4.12 -1.83
N PRO A 82 -14.51 -5.35 -1.81
CA PRO A 82 -13.99 -6.51 -2.54
C PRO A 82 -13.73 -6.24 -4.04
N ILE A 83 -14.60 -5.48 -4.70
CA ILE A 83 -14.45 -5.08 -6.10
C ILE A 83 -13.13 -4.32 -6.38
N SER A 84 -12.61 -3.61 -5.39
CA SER A 84 -11.36 -2.85 -5.47
C SER A 84 -10.12 -3.61 -4.98
N GLN A 85 -10.29 -4.88 -4.57
CA GLN A 85 -9.21 -5.78 -4.12
C GLN A 85 -8.73 -6.74 -5.20
N GLN A 86 -9.52 -6.95 -6.27
CA GLN A 86 -9.17 -7.86 -7.37
C GLN A 86 -7.82 -7.48 -7.97
N ASP A 87 -6.94 -8.47 -8.14
CA ASP A 87 -5.58 -8.35 -8.68
C ASP A 87 -4.66 -7.37 -7.93
N ARG A 88 -5.01 -7.00 -6.69
CA ARG A 88 -4.24 -6.06 -5.87
C ARG A 88 -3.94 -6.66 -4.51
N PRO A 89 -2.90 -7.53 -4.39
CA PRO A 89 -2.54 -8.20 -3.13
C PRO A 89 -2.32 -7.23 -1.96
N TRP A 90 -1.87 -6.01 -2.24
CA TRP A 90 -1.67 -4.96 -1.25
C TRP A 90 -2.97 -4.37 -0.69
N ARG A 91 -4.16 -4.82 -1.13
CA ARG A 91 -5.49 -4.44 -0.61
C ARG A 91 -6.28 -5.63 -0.07
N ARG A 92 -5.66 -6.82 -0.01
CA ARG A 92 -6.33 -8.09 0.25
C ARG A 92 -6.87 -8.16 1.69
N THR A 93 -8.09 -8.67 1.82
CA THR A 93 -8.65 -9.06 3.11
C THR A 93 -7.96 -10.31 3.66
N VAL A 94 -7.49 -10.23 4.89
CA VAL A 94 -7.02 -11.38 5.69
C VAL A 94 -7.71 -11.34 7.04
N ASP A 95 -8.02 -12.50 7.61
CA ASP A 95 -8.72 -12.57 8.90
C ASP A 95 -7.85 -12.08 10.06
N ASP A 96 -6.55 -12.40 10.03
CA ASP A 96 -5.55 -11.85 10.96
C ASP A 96 -5.39 -10.34 10.74
N LEU A 97 -5.85 -9.54 11.70
CA LEU A 97 -5.89 -8.07 11.62
C LEU A 97 -4.51 -7.43 11.45
N ILE A 98 -3.44 -8.09 11.90
CA ILE A 98 -2.06 -7.59 11.71
C ILE A 98 -1.66 -7.69 10.23
N LYS A 99 -2.18 -8.71 9.53
CA LYS A 99 -1.92 -8.97 8.12
C LYS A 99 -2.97 -8.36 7.20
N ASP A 100 -4.15 -7.99 7.71
CA ASP A 100 -5.23 -7.40 6.94
C ASP A 100 -4.80 -6.09 6.27
N LYS A 101 -4.91 -6.05 4.94
CA LYS A 101 -4.65 -4.83 4.14
C LYS A 101 -5.94 -4.20 3.63
N THR A 102 -7.10 -4.64 4.12
CA THR A 102 -8.39 -4.04 3.74
C THR A 102 -8.48 -2.60 4.21
N CYS A 103 -8.19 -2.36 5.49
CA CYS A 103 -8.40 -1.08 6.18
C CYS A 103 -7.08 -0.39 6.48
N GLN A 104 -6.53 0.32 5.50
CA GLN A 104 -5.18 0.90 5.56
C GLN A 104 -5.15 2.36 6.02
N PHE A 105 -6.23 3.11 5.81
CA PHE A 105 -6.24 4.54 6.09
C PHE A 105 -6.99 4.81 7.39
N ASP A 106 -6.29 5.41 8.35
CA ASP A 106 -6.90 5.85 9.60
C ASP A 106 -7.62 7.18 9.33
N ILE A 107 -8.92 7.24 9.62
CA ILE A 107 -9.72 8.47 9.46
C ILE A 107 -9.66 9.30 10.75
N VAL A 108 -9.90 8.64 11.88
CA VAL A 108 -9.94 9.29 13.18
C VAL A 108 -9.71 8.28 14.30
N CYS A 109 -9.01 8.72 15.34
CA CYS A 109 -8.78 7.97 16.57
C CYS A 109 -9.25 8.84 17.74
N ARG A 110 -10.22 8.37 18.53
CA ARG A 110 -10.78 9.11 19.67
C ARG A 110 -10.90 8.25 20.91
N PRO A 111 -10.77 8.82 22.12
CA PRO A 111 -11.16 8.14 23.34
C PRO A 111 -12.63 7.71 23.28
N TYR A 112 -12.92 6.51 23.77
CA TYR A 112 -14.28 6.03 23.93
C TYR A 112 -14.88 6.61 25.21
N SER A 113 -16.07 7.20 25.10
CA SER A 113 -16.81 7.71 26.25
C SER A 113 -18.13 6.96 26.40
N LYS A 114 -18.28 6.23 27.51
CA LYS A 114 -19.52 5.51 27.84
C LYS A 114 -20.74 6.44 27.96
N ASN A 115 -20.49 7.69 28.35
CA ASN A 115 -21.54 8.68 28.54
C ASN A 115 -22.04 9.24 27.21
N ASN A 116 -21.20 9.21 26.16
CA ASN A 116 -21.60 9.64 24.84
C ASN A 116 -22.06 8.46 24.01
N LYS A 117 -23.37 8.40 23.73
CA LYS A 117 -23.97 7.28 23.00
C LYS A 117 -23.52 7.21 21.55
N GLU A 118 -23.16 8.35 20.96
CA GLU A 118 -22.76 8.45 19.56
C GLU A 118 -21.82 9.64 19.33
N GLU A 119 -20.73 9.38 18.63
CA GLU A 119 -19.77 10.38 18.18
C GLU A 119 -20.02 10.73 16.73
N THR A 120 -19.86 12.00 16.37
CA THR A 120 -19.97 12.49 14.99
C THR A 120 -18.69 13.21 14.59
N PHE A 121 -18.16 12.90 13.41
CA PHE A 121 -16.94 13.52 12.89
C PHE A 121 -17.05 13.83 11.41
N LYS A 122 -16.63 15.04 11.03
CA LYS A 122 -16.53 15.45 9.63
C LYS A 122 -15.09 15.30 9.18
N TRP A 123 -14.85 14.42 8.22
CA TRP A 123 -13.54 14.17 7.64
C TRP A 123 -13.48 14.72 6.22
N ILE A 124 -12.42 15.44 5.89
CA ILE A 124 -12.09 15.80 4.51
C ILE A 124 -11.27 14.65 3.94
N ILE A 125 -11.68 14.10 2.80
CA ILE A 125 -10.96 12.98 2.20
C ILE A 125 -9.55 13.45 1.84
N GLU A 126 -8.52 12.76 2.32
CA GLU A 126 -7.14 13.15 2.08
C GLU A 126 -6.73 12.95 0.61
N LYS A 127 -5.78 13.76 0.14
CA LYS A 127 -5.36 13.80 -1.29
C LYS A 127 -4.62 12.54 -1.75
N ASP A 128 -4.13 11.73 -0.82
CA ASP A 128 -3.37 10.51 -1.04
C ASP A 128 -4.24 9.24 -1.03
N ILE A 129 -5.53 9.37 -0.70
CA ILE A 129 -6.49 8.28 -0.83
C ILE A 129 -6.62 7.90 -2.32
N PRO A 130 -6.29 6.66 -2.70
CA PRO A 130 -6.28 6.27 -4.10
C PRO A 130 -7.70 6.02 -4.64
N THR A 131 -7.84 6.07 -5.96
CA THR A 131 -9.12 5.77 -6.61
C THR A 131 -9.53 4.33 -6.33
N ALA A 132 -10.68 4.14 -5.69
CA ALA A 132 -11.26 2.83 -5.38
C ALA A 132 -12.69 2.99 -4.80
N THR A 133 -13.34 1.84 -4.64
CA THR A 133 -14.60 1.70 -3.89
C THR A 133 -14.28 1.33 -2.43
N TYR A 134 -14.93 2.02 -1.50
CA TYR A 134 -14.66 1.94 -0.07
C TYR A 134 -15.92 1.72 0.77
N PHE A 135 -15.68 1.27 2.00
CA PHE A 135 -16.60 1.32 3.13
C PHE A 135 -15.84 1.76 4.39
N VAL A 136 -16.54 2.03 5.48
CA VAL A 136 -15.93 2.48 6.74
C VAL A 136 -16.07 1.39 7.80
N ARG A 137 -15.01 1.19 8.59
CA ARG A 137 -15.01 0.28 9.74
C ARG A 137 -14.45 1.00 10.96
N ALA A 138 -15.12 0.86 12.09
CA ALA A 138 -14.63 1.30 13.38
C ALA A 138 -14.19 0.09 14.21
N TYR A 139 -13.09 0.24 14.94
CA TYR A 139 -12.59 -0.73 15.90
C TYR A 139 -12.62 -0.12 17.29
N ALA A 140 -13.12 -0.89 18.26
CA ALA A 140 -12.96 -0.59 19.67
C ALA A 140 -11.67 -1.25 20.16
N LEU A 141 -10.80 -0.45 20.77
CA LEU A 141 -9.51 -0.86 21.28
C LEU A 141 -9.51 -0.76 22.81
N ASN A 142 -8.78 -1.67 23.44
CA ASN A 142 -8.56 -1.66 24.89
C ASN A 142 -7.39 -0.76 25.31
N SER A 143 -7.04 -0.78 26.60
CA SER A 143 -5.92 0.01 27.13
C SER A 143 -4.54 -0.40 26.59
N THR A 144 -4.42 -1.58 25.99
CA THR A 144 -3.21 -2.05 25.31
C THR A 144 -3.29 -1.88 23.80
N GLU A 145 -4.21 -1.04 23.31
CA GLU A 145 -4.46 -0.76 21.89
C GLU A 145 -4.83 -2.00 21.05
N LYS A 146 -5.29 -3.07 21.69
CA LYS A 146 -5.72 -4.30 21.01
C LYS A 146 -7.20 -4.21 20.67
N GLU A 147 -7.57 -4.62 19.46
CA GLU A 147 -8.96 -4.62 19.03
C GLU A 147 -9.78 -5.65 19.80
N VAL A 148 -10.89 -5.20 20.38
CA VAL A 148 -11.81 -5.99 21.23
C VAL A 148 -13.25 -5.97 20.74
N GLY A 149 -13.55 -5.16 19.73
CA GLY A 149 -14.84 -5.11 19.06
C GLY A 149 -14.75 -4.31 17.77
N PHE A 150 -15.73 -4.45 16.90
CA PHE A 150 -15.77 -3.67 15.66
C PHE A 150 -17.20 -3.33 15.24
N GLY A 151 -17.30 -2.50 14.22
CA GLY A 151 -18.52 -2.19 13.48
C GLY A 151 -18.15 -1.67 12.10
N GLN A 152 -19.05 -1.79 11.13
CA GLN A 152 -18.80 -1.32 9.77
C GLN A 152 -20.10 -0.88 9.09
N THR A 153 -19.97 -0.01 8.09
CA THR A 153 -21.12 0.50 7.33
C THR A 153 -21.71 -0.52 6.35
N SER A 154 -20.93 -1.56 5.99
CA SER A 154 -21.31 -2.59 5.02
C SER A 154 -21.67 -3.92 5.68
N ASN A 155 -22.29 -4.83 4.93
CA ASN A 155 -22.60 -6.19 5.37
C ASN A 155 -21.36 -7.10 5.40
N GLU A 156 -21.52 -8.34 5.86
CA GLU A 156 -20.43 -9.34 5.95
C GLU A 156 -19.73 -9.57 4.61
N HIS A 157 -20.50 -9.61 3.51
CA HIS A 157 -19.99 -9.74 2.14
C HIS A 157 -19.44 -8.44 1.54
N LYS A 158 -19.57 -7.31 2.26
CA LYS A 158 -19.08 -5.98 1.86
C LYS A 158 -19.62 -5.52 0.49
N THR A 159 -20.91 -5.71 0.24
CA THR A 159 -21.59 -5.40 -1.03
C THR A 159 -22.54 -4.20 -0.96
N ILE A 160 -22.90 -3.73 0.23
CA ILE A 160 -23.85 -2.62 0.43
C ILE A 160 -23.19 -1.39 1.04
N ASN A 161 -23.80 -0.22 0.91
CA ASN A 161 -23.32 1.04 1.50
C ASN A 161 -21.86 1.37 1.13
N LEU A 162 -21.52 1.06 -0.12
CA LEU A 162 -20.22 1.33 -0.71
C LEU A 162 -20.26 2.68 -1.43
N PHE A 163 -19.16 3.40 -1.42
CA PHE A 163 -18.99 4.65 -2.16
C PHE A 163 -17.63 4.66 -2.85
N GLU A 164 -17.52 5.43 -3.92
CA GLU A 164 -16.29 5.55 -4.70
C GLU A 164 -15.56 6.84 -4.30
N ILE A 165 -14.25 6.73 -4.14
CA ILE A 165 -13.38 7.90 -4.04
C ILE A 165 -12.53 7.93 -5.29
N GLN A 166 -12.42 9.09 -5.92
CA GLN A 166 -11.56 9.35 -7.06
C GLN A 166 -10.47 10.35 -6.67
N VAL A 167 -9.24 10.08 -7.13
CA VAL A 167 -8.13 11.03 -7.02
C VAL A 167 -8.47 12.28 -7.83
N ASN A 168 -8.13 13.45 -7.31
CA ASN A 168 -8.28 14.72 -8.01
C ASN A 168 -7.62 14.67 -9.41
N SER A 169 -8.35 15.12 -10.42
CA SER A 169 -7.94 15.15 -11.83
C SER A 169 -6.62 15.90 -12.05
N VAL A 170 -6.32 16.93 -11.25
CA VAL A 170 -5.08 17.72 -11.37
C VAL A 170 -3.84 16.87 -11.09
N ARG A 171 -3.89 16.00 -10.06
CA ARG A 171 -2.75 15.13 -9.71
C ARG A 171 -2.53 14.07 -10.79
N LEU A 172 -3.62 13.54 -11.35
CA LEU A 172 -3.58 12.59 -12.44
C LEU A 172 -2.97 13.20 -13.71
N ALA A 173 -3.33 14.44 -14.03
CA ALA A 173 -2.77 15.18 -15.16
C ALA A 173 -1.25 15.39 -15.01
N LEU A 174 -0.78 15.79 -13.82
CA LEU A 174 0.65 15.98 -13.57
C LEU A 174 1.43 14.66 -13.68
N ALA A 175 0.90 13.57 -13.13
CA ALA A 175 1.52 12.25 -13.24
C ALA A 175 1.66 11.81 -14.70
N ASN A 176 0.64 12.05 -15.53
CA ASN A 176 0.68 11.74 -16.95
C ASN A 176 1.72 12.57 -17.71
N ILE A 177 1.86 13.85 -17.38
CA ILE A 177 2.88 14.73 -17.99
C ILE A 177 4.29 14.23 -17.65
N VAL A 178 4.56 13.94 -16.37
CA VAL A 178 5.87 13.42 -15.95
C VAL A 178 6.19 12.09 -16.63
N ALA A 179 5.21 11.18 -16.71
CA ALA A 179 5.38 9.90 -17.40
C ALA A 179 5.70 10.09 -18.89
N ALA A 180 5.04 11.02 -19.57
CA ALA A 180 5.33 11.35 -20.97
C ALA A 180 6.77 11.88 -21.15
N CYS A 181 7.21 12.80 -20.29
CA CYS A 181 8.57 13.33 -20.32
C CYS A 181 9.63 12.23 -20.09
N MET A 182 9.43 11.37 -19.10
CA MET A 182 10.35 10.27 -18.80
C MET A 182 10.42 9.26 -19.96
N THR A 183 9.29 8.97 -20.59
CA THR A 183 9.24 8.08 -21.76
C THR A 183 10.01 8.68 -22.93
N ALA A 184 9.80 9.96 -23.24
CA ALA A 184 10.53 10.66 -24.29
C ALA A 184 12.04 10.67 -24.01
N PHE A 185 12.45 10.94 -22.77
CA PHE A 185 13.85 10.92 -22.36
C PHE A 185 14.50 9.54 -22.54
N CYS A 186 13.80 8.46 -22.16
CA CYS A 186 14.27 7.10 -22.35
C CYS A 186 14.49 6.77 -23.84
N VAL A 187 13.53 7.11 -24.70
CA VAL A 187 13.63 6.86 -26.15
C VAL A 187 14.80 7.63 -26.76
N VAL A 188 14.92 8.92 -26.44
CA VAL A 188 16.03 9.77 -26.95
C VAL A 188 17.38 9.22 -26.49
N SER A 189 17.50 8.81 -25.22
CA SER A 189 18.74 8.25 -24.67
C SER A 189 19.16 6.97 -25.40
N VAL A 190 18.22 6.06 -25.65
CA VAL A 190 18.47 4.82 -26.42
C VAL A 190 18.88 5.15 -27.86
N CYS A 191 18.21 6.11 -28.52
CA CYS A 191 18.57 6.53 -29.86
C CYS A 191 19.99 7.10 -29.93
N VAL A 192 20.36 7.98 -28.99
CA VAL A 192 21.71 8.56 -28.90
C VAL A 192 22.75 7.46 -28.67
N PHE A 193 22.48 6.54 -27.75
CA PHE A 193 23.36 5.40 -27.49
C PHE A 193 23.60 4.56 -28.75
N CYS A 194 22.54 4.18 -29.47
CA CYS A 194 22.63 3.43 -30.72
C CYS A 194 23.44 4.17 -31.81
N ILE A 195 23.30 5.50 -31.91
CA ILE A 195 24.06 6.32 -32.86
C ILE A 195 25.54 6.35 -32.48
N LEU A 196 25.85 6.54 -31.20
CA LEU A 196 27.23 6.55 -30.69
C LEU A 196 27.91 5.20 -30.89
N GLU A 197 27.20 4.09 -30.64
CA GLU A 197 27.70 2.74 -30.88
C GLU A 197 28.01 2.50 -32.36
N LYS A 198 27.08 2.87 -33.26
CA LYS A 198 27.32 2.82 -34.72
C LYS A 198 28.53 3.65 -35.14
N ARG A 199 28.73 4.83 -34.56
CA ARG A 199 29.90 5.68 -34.83
C ARG A 199 31.19 5.04 -34.33
N ARG A 200 31.20 4.43 -33.14
CA ARG A 200 32.36 3.71 -32.57
C ARG A 200 32.75 2.52 -33.45
N LEU A 201 31.78 1.70 -33.87
CA LEU A 201 32.02 0.56 -34.76
C LEU A 201 32.58 0.99 -36.13
N ARG A 202 32.05 2.08 -36.71
CA ARG A 202 32.59 2.64 -37.96
C ARG A 202 34.04 3.09 -37.80
N ARG A 203 34.38 3.78 -36.71
CA ARG A 203 35.77 4.20 -36.42
C ARG A 203 36.71 3.00 -36.25
N ALA A 204 36.30 1.97 -35.51
CA ALA A 204 37.09 0.76 -35.34
C ALA A 204 37.37 0.03 -36.67
N ARG A 205 36.37 -0.09 -37.55
CA ARG A 205 36.53 -0.69 -38.89
C ARG A 205 37.47 0.11 -39.79
N LEU A 206 37.44 1.45 -39.70
CA LEU A 206 38.33 2.31 -40.48
C LEU A 206 39.79 2.19 -40.02
N LEU A 207 40.03 2.07 -38.71
CA LEU A 207 41.37 1.84 -38.17
C LEU A 207 41.96 0.51 -38.65
N GLN A 208 41.19 -0.59 -38.60
CA GLN A 208 41.64 -1.88 -39.14
C GLN A 208 41.93 -1.84 -40.65
N ARG A 209 41.14 -1.09 -41.43
CA ARG A 209 41.40 -0.90 -42.87
C ARG A 209 42.72 -0.17 -43.10
N ASN A 210 42.99 0.91 -42.36
CA ASN A 210 44.23 1.67 -42.51
C ASN A 210 45.47 0.86 -42.11
N GLU A 211 45.40 0.05 -41.05
CA GLU A 211 46.48 -0.89 -40.70
C GLU A 211 46.70 -1.92 -41.81
N SER A 212 45.63 -2.51 -42.36
CA SER A 212 45.75 -3.50 -43.45
C SER A 212 46.36 -2.92 -44.74
N SER A 213 46.11 -1.64 -45.06
CA SER A 213 46.73 -0.98 -46.22
C SER A 213 48.20 -0.64 -45.99
N SER A 214 48.61 -0.34 -44.76
CA SER A 214 50.01 -0.04 -44.43
C SER A 214 50.92 -1.28 -44.47
N SER A 215 50.39 -2.46 -44.14
CA SER A 215 51.11 -3.74 -44.27
C SER A 215 51.34 -4.17 -45.71
N THR A 216 50.51 -3.74 -46.67
CA THR A 216 50.67 -4.07 -48.09
C THR A 216 51.73 -3.18 -48.78
N THR A 217 51.97 -1.97 -48.27
CA THR A 217 52.97 -1.04 -48.84
C THR A 217 54.40 -1.31 -48.34
N THR A 218 54.58 -2.02 -47.21
CA THR A 218 55.91 -2.35 -46.67
C THR A 218 56.49 -3.66 -47.22
N ALA A 219 55.71 -4.48 -47.91
CA ALA A 219 56.18 -5.72 -48.53
C ALA A 219 56.87 -5.54 -49.90
N SER A 220 56.89 -4.33 -50.47
CA SER A 220 57.42 -4.06 -51.82
C SER A 220 58.80 -3.37 -51.86
N THR A 221 59.51 -3.24 -50.73
CA THR A 221 60.82 -2.54 -50.67
C THR A 221 62.03 -3.45 -50.38
N SER A 222 61.89 -4.78 -50.41
CA SER A 222 63.02 -5.70 -50.16
C SER A 222 63.22 -6.73 -51.27
N THR A 223 63.60 -6.31 -52.48
CA THR A 223 64.21 -7.20 -53.49
C THR A 223 65.00 -6.39 -54.52
N THR A 224 66.13 -5.77 -54.12
CA THR A 224 67.20 -5.40 -55.06
C THR A 224 68.53 -5.25 -54.29
N SER A 225 69.27 -6.35 -54.12
CA SER A 225 70.73 -6.31 -53.94
C SER A 225 71.32 -7.69 -54.20
N THR A 226 72.24 -7.70 -55.17
CA THR A 226 73.29 -8.69 -55.49
C THR A 226 72.89 -10.10 -55.90
#